data_AF-A0A4Q9QGL0-F1
#
_entry.id   AF-A0A4Q9QGL0-F1
#
_cell.length_a   1.000
_cell.length_b   1.000
_cell.length_c   1.000
_cell.angle_alpha   90.00
_cell.angle_beta   90.00
_cell.angle_gamma   90.00
#
_symmetry.space_group_name_H-M   'P 1'
#
loop_
_entity.id
_entity.type
_entity.pdbx_description
1 polymer ?
#
loop_
_entity_poly.entity_id
_entity_poly.type
_entity_poly.pdbx_seq_one_letter_code
_entity_poly.pdbx_strand_id
1 'polypeptide(L)'
;MDYRDVLEMQKTAKRFKRLAVWGLAILGCILLFGGSRWHLTGAPPNPISVEMMKDYVRGAGADPESLILSNHHGTCGTFTYIARDGERSAPLGFVAIPGKGVSLSLFSAEWDKSPCAGPRSYTLHR
;
A
#
# COMPACT_ATOMS: atom_id res chain seq x y z
N MET A 1 -48.30 10.56 -39.23
CA MET A 1 -46.94 10.28 -38.73
C MET A 1 -46.07 10.05 -39.93
N ASP A 2 -45.12 10.95 -40.18
CA ASP A 2 -44.34 11.00 -41.41
C ASP A 2 -43.20 9.96 -41.36
N TYR A 3 -42.90 9.31 -42.48
CA TYR A 3 -41.92 8.20 -42.57
C TYR A 3 -40.50 8.67 -42.21
N ARG A 4 -40.22 9.97 -42.37
CA ARG A 4 -38.94 10.59 -41.96
C ARG A 4 -38.76 10.63 -40.45
N ASP A 5 -39.82 10.83 -39.68
CA ASP A 5 -39.74 10.85 -38.21
C ASP A 5 -39.38 9.46 -37.66
N VAL A 6 -39.93 8.41 -38.26
CA VAL A 6 -39.64 7.01 -37.88
C VAL A 6 -38.16 6.68 -38.13
N LEU A 7 -37.58 7.17 -39.22
CA LEU A 7 -36.16 6.95 -39.54
C LEU A 7 -35.21 7.73 -38.62
N GLU A 8 -35.59 8.94 -38.20
CA GLU A 8 -34.80 9.72 -37.23
C GLU A 8 -34.82 9.09 -35.84
N MET A 9 -35.98 8.59 -35.39
CA MET A 9 -36.09 7.85 -34.12
C MET A 9 -35.28 6.54 -34.11
N GLN A 10 -35.18 5.85 -35.25
CA GLN A 10 -34.35 4.64 -35.37
C GLN A 10 -32.84 4.95 -35.29
N LYS A 11 -32.39 6.07 -35.88
CA LYS A 11 -30.98 6.48 -35.83
C LYS A 11 -30.54 6.94 -34.43
N THR A 12 -31.37 7.70 -33.74
CA THR A 12 -31.12 8.12 -32.34
C THR A 12 -31.14 6.92 -31.40
N ALA A 13 -32.08 6.00 -31.54
CA ALA A 13 -32.14 4.76 -30.76
C ALA A 13 -30.87 3.89 -30.93
N LYS A 14 -30.32 3.81 -32.14
CA LYS A 14 -29.10 3.04 -32.42
C LYS A 14 -27.85 3.66 -31.78
N ARG A 15 -27.75 4.99 -31.78
CA ARG A 15 -26.67 5.73 -31.10
C ARG A 15 -26.77 5.58 -29.58
N PHE A 16 -27.98 5.65 -29.03
CA PHE A 16 -28.22 5.50 -27.60
C PHE A 16 -27.85 4.09 -27.09
N LYS A 17 -28.23 3.04 -27.85
CA LYS A 17 -27.83 1.66 -27.55
C LYS A 17 -26.31 1.50 -27.50
N ARG A 18 -25.59 2.11 -28.44
CA ARG A 18 -24.13 2.03 -28.47
C ARG A 18 -23.52 2.74 -27.25
N LEU A 19 -24.00 3.92 -26.87
CA LEU A 19 -23.54 4.63 -25.68
C LEU A 19 -23.85 3.87 -24.38
N ALA A 20 -25.04 3.29 -24.27
CA ALA A 20 -25.42 2.49 -23.09
C ALA A 20 -24.54 1.23 -22.93
N VAL A 21 -24.19 0.57 -24.04
CA VAL A 21 -23.28 -0.58 -24.02
C VAL A 21 -21.86 -0.17 -23.60
N TRP A 22 -21.34 0.95 -24.09
CA TRP A 22 -20.04 1.46 -23.66
C TRP A 22 -20.05 1.89 -22.18
N GLY A 23 -21.13 2.50 -21.70
CA GLY A 23 -21.27 2.84 -20.28
C GLY A 23 -21.27 1.62 -19.37
N LEU A 24 -22.01 0.56 -19.75
CA LEU A 24 -22.03 -0.71 -19.03
C LEU A 24 -20.67 -1.44 -19.08
N ALA A 25 -19.98 -1.40 -20.21
CA ALA A 25 -18.64 -2.00 -20.33
C ALA A 25 -17.62 -1.30 -19.43
N ILE A 26 -17.65 0.04 -19.36
CA ILE A 26 -16.78 0.82 -18.46
C ILE A 26 -17.11 0.53 -16.99
N LEU A 27 -18.40 0.47 -16.65
CA LEU A 27 -18.85 0.12 -15.28
C LEU A 27 -18.40 -1.29 -14.89
N GLY A 28 -18.51 -2.26 -15.80
CA GLY A 28 -18.03 -3.63 -15.62
C GLY A 28 -16.51 -3.70 -15.42
N CYS A 29 -15.73 -2.94 -16.20
CA CYS A 29 -14.29 -2.82 -15.99
C CYS A 29 -13.96 -2.19 -14.63
N ILE A 30 -14.67 -1.15 -14.19
CA ILE A 30 -14.46 -0.54 -12.88
C ILE A 30 -14.77 -1.52 -11.75
N LEU A 31 -15.78 -2.38 -11.89
CA LEU A 31 -16.12 -3.38 -10.87
C LEU A 31 -15.18 -4.59 -10.88
N LEU A 32 -14.72 -5.04 -12.05
CA LEU A 32 -13.81 -6.19 -12.18
C LEU A 32 -12.37 -5.83 -11.82
N PHE A 33 -11.91 -4.61 -12.11
CA PHE A 33 -10.59 -4.10 -11.71
C PHE A 33 -10.62 -3.34 -10.39
N GLY A 34 -11.82 -2.95 -9.91
CA GLY A 34 -12.05 -2.33 -8.61
C GLY A 34 -12.11 -3.36 -7.49
N GLY A 35 -11.15 -4.29 -7.46
CA GLY A 35 -10.87 -5.09 -6.27
C GLY A 35 -10.69 -4.14 -5.10
N SER A 36 -11.64 -4.15 -4.18
CA SER A 36 -11.81 -3.26 -3.04
C SER A 36 -10.80 -3.53 -1.93
N ARG A 37 -9.52 -3.56 -2.29
CA ARG A 37 -8.43 -3.27 -1.38
C ARG A 37 -7.74 -2.02 -1.91
N TRP A 38 -8.46 -0.91 -1.76
CA TRP A 38 -7.83 0.40 -1.59
C TRP A 38 -7.08 0.37 -0.25
N HIS A 39 -6.02 -0.43 -0.17
CA HIS A 39 -4.96 -0.11 0.78
C HIS A 39 -4.46 1.24 0.32
N LEU A 40 -4.56 2.25 1.18
CA LEU A 40 -3.86 3.50 1.03
C LEU A 40 -2.37 3.16 0.88
N THR A 41 -1.95 2.89 -0.35
CA THR A 41 -0.57 2.75 -0.76
C THR A 41 0.06 4.10 -0.50
N GLY A 42 0.85 4.19 0.57
CA GLY A 42 1.62 5.38 0.88
C GLY A 42 0.87 6.42 1.71
N ALA A 43 0.37 6.05 2.89
CA ALA A 43 0.40 7.04 3.96
C ALA A 43 1.86 7.46 4.13
N PRO A 44 2.23 8.73 3.89
CA PRO A 44 3.62 9.16 3.94
C PRO A 44 4.21 8.76 5.30
N PRO A 45 5.49 8.38 5.33
CA PRO A 45 6.10 7.94 6.57
C PRO A 45 6.07 9.12 7.54
N ASN A 46 5.64 8.87 8.78
CA ASN A 46 5.61 9.92 9.79
C ASN A 46 7.04 10.45 9.97
N PRO A 47 7.31 11.76 9.84
CA PRO A 47 8.67 12.28 9.97
C PRO A 47 9.36 11.86 11.28
N ILE A 48 8.58 11.73 12.36
CA ILE A 48 9.06 11.26 13.67
C ILE A 48 9.49 9.79 13.62
N SER A 49 8.78 8.93 12.88
CA SER A 49 9.15 7.51 12.75
C SER A 49 10.42 7.33 11.92
N VAL A 50 10.63 8.18 10.91
CA VAL A 50 11.86 8.20 10.11
C VAL A 50 13.05 8.64 10.95
N GLU A 51 12.90 9.70 11.74
CA GLU A 51 13.96 10.19 12.62
C GLU A 51 14.38 9.15 13.66
N MET A 52 13.41 8.51 14.32
CA MET A 52 13.68 7.42 15.26
C MET A 52 14.38 6.23 14.59
N MET A 53 14.08 5.95 13.31
CA MET A 53 14.75 4.90 12.56
C MET A 53 16.18 5.29 12.16
N LYS A 54 16.41 6.55 11.77
CA LYS A 54 17.76 7.07 11.53
C LYS A 54 18.63 6.95 12.78
N ASP A 55 18.07 7.23 13.96
CA ASP A 55 18.76 7.05 15.23
C ASP A 55 19.08 5.58 15.53
N TYR A 56 18.17 4.66 15.22
CA TYR A 56 18.44 3.22 15.32
C TYR A 56 19.59 2.80 14.38
N VAL A 57 19.55 3.21 13.11
CA VAL A 57 20.61 2.89 12.13
C VAL A 57 21.96 3.47 12.56
N ARG A 58 21.97 4.69 13.10
CA ARG A 58 23.17 5.30 13.69
C ARG A 58 23.68 4.49 14.88
N GLY A 59 22.79 4.02 15.76
CA GLY A 59 23.13 3.15 16.89
C GLY A 59 23.66 1.78 16.46
N ALA A 60 23.19 1.26 15.32
CA ALA A 60 23.71 0.05 14.70
C ALA A 60 25.07 0.24 13.99
N GLY A 61 25.63 1.46 14.01
CA GLY A 61 26.93 1.78 13.40
C GLY A 61 26.89 1.98 11.88
N ALA A 62 25.70 2.17 11.30
CA ALA A 62 25.48 2.40 9.89
C ALA A 62 25.18 3.88 9.60
N ASP A 63 25.37 4.30 8.34
CA ASP A 63 25.03 5.66 7.90
C ASP A 63 23.50 5.83 7.89
N PRO A 64 22.92 6.80 8.63
CA PRO A 64 21.47 7.05 8.62
C PRO A 64 20.91 7.39 7.23
N GLU A 65 21.73 7.88 6.30
CA GLU A 65 21.28 8.14 4.91
C GLU A 65 21.19 6.85 4.08
N SER A 66 21.75 5.73 4.57
CA SER A 66 21.58 4.41 3.94
C SER A 66 20.23 3.74 4.24
N LEU A 67 19.39 4.39 5.07
CA LEU A 67 18.08 3.87 5.45
C LEU A 67 17.13 3.81 4.25
N ILE A 68 16.65 2.61 3.95
CA ILE A 68 15.66 2.34 2.90
C ILE A 68 14.39 1.82 3.57
N LEU A 69 13.36 2.66 3.62
CA LEU A 69 12.03 2.31 4.11
C LEU A 69 11.23 1.61 3.00
N SER A 70 10.68 0.44 3.29
CA SER A 70 9.85 -0.38 2.39
C SER A 70 8.48 -0.63 3.04
N ASN A 71 7.41 -0.66 2.25
CA ASN A 71 6.04 -0.96 2.74
C ASN A 71 5.66 -0.23 4.05
N HIS A 72 5.86 1.08 4.10
CA HIS A 72 5.57 1.88 5.28
C HIS A 72 4.10 2.34 5.31
N HIS A 73 3.52 2.31 6.50
CA HIS A 73 2.17 2.80 6.79
C HIS A 73 2.23 3.62 8.09
N GLY A 74 2.45 4.93 7.95
CA GLY A 74 2.54 5.86 9.08
C GLY A 74 3.72 5.58 10.01
N THR A 75 3.47 4.88 11.12
CA THR A 75 4.48 4.58 12.16
C THR A 75 5.01 3.14 12.12
N CYS A 76 4.57 2.29 11.19
CA CYS A 76 5.12 0.95 11.04
C CYS A 76 5.44 0.63 9.59
N GLY A 77 6.30 -0.35 9.37
CA GLY A 77 6.70 -0.77 8.03
C GLY A 77 7.84 -1.77 8.05
N THR A 78 8.47 -1.98 6.90
CA THR A 78 9.75 -2.70 6.82
C THR A 78 10.87 -1.75 6.46
N PHE A 79 12.09 -2.08 6.85
CA PHE A 79 13.26 -1.30 6.49
C PHE A 79 14.47 -2.18 6.24
N THR A 80 15.39 -1.63 5.47
CA THR A 80 16.74 -2.15 5.27
C THR A 80 17.71 -0.98 5.36
N TYR A 81 18.95 -1.23 5.74
CA TYR A 81 20.02 -0.24 5.71
C TYR A 81 21.31 -0.89 5.21
N ILE A 82 22.30 -0.08 4.83
CA ILE A 82 23.63 -0.58 4.45
C ILE A 82 24.50 -0.51 5.69
N ALA A 83 24.94 -1.66 6.18
CA ALA A 83 25.82 -1.74 7.33
C ALA A 83 27.23 -1.23 6.98
N ARG A 84 28.07 -1.06 8.01
CA ARG A 84 29.42 -0.50 7.86
C ARG A 84 30.34 -1.35 6.97
N ASP A 85 30.07 -2.64 6.90
CA ASP A 85 30.72 -3.61 6.03
C ASP A 85 30.30 -3.46 4.55
N GLY A 86 29.34 -2.57 4.25
CA GLY A 86 28.79 -2.39 2.91
C GLY A 86 27.71 -3.43 2.56
N GLU A 87 27.38 -4.35 3.46
CA GLU A 87 26.32 -5.33 3.23
C GLU A 87 24.95 -4.72 3.54
N ARG A 88 23.96 -5.09 2.73
CA ARG A 88 22.58 -4.69 2.98
C ARG A 88 21.98 -5.57 4.08
N SER A 89 21.43 -4.95 5.11
CA SER A 89 20.74 -5.66 6.18
C SER A 89 19.55 -6.47 5.64
N ALA A 90 19.24 -7.59 6.29
CA ALA A 90 17.98 -8.29 6.04
C ALA A 90 16.78 -7.33 6.27
N PRO A 91 15.67 -7.49 5.52
CA PRO A 91 14.48 -6.68 5.72
C PRO A 91 13.86 -6.98 7.09
N LEU A 92 13.79 -5.97 7.94
CA LEU A 92 13.19 -6.06 9.27
C LEU A 92 11.91 -5.24 9.33
N GLY A 93 10.90 -5.76 10.03
CA GLY A 93 9.71 -5.00 10.37
C GLY A 93 9.99 -4.07 11.55
N PHE A 94 9.32 -2.93 11.60
CA PHE A 94 9.44 -1.98 12.70
C PHE A 94 8.11 -1.32 13.06
N VAL A 95 7.98 -0.99 14.33
CA VAL A 95 6.97 -0.07 14.85
C VAL A 95 7.68 1.07 15.57
N ALA A 96 7.50 2.27 15.07
CA ALA A 96 7.87 3.51 15.74
C ALA A 96 6.79 3.88 16.77
N ILE A 97 7.17 3.90 18.05
CA ILE A 97 6.28 4.26 19.15
C ILE A 97 6.74 5.62 19.70
N PRO A 98 5.96 6.69 19.51
CA PRO A 98 6.30 8.00 20.04
C PRO A 98 6.58 7.93 21.55
N GLY A 99 7.72 8.49 21.97
CA GLY A 99 8.17 8.49 23.37
C GLY A 99 8.78 7.16 23.88
N LYS A 100 8.76 6.08 23.10
CA LYS A 100 9.42 4.80 23.44
C LYS A 100 10.50 4.37 22.44
N GLY A 101 10.53 4.93 21.24
CA GLY A 101 11.53 4.62 20.20
C GLY A 101 11.03 3.57 19.20
N VAL A 102 11.96 2.88 18.55
CA VAL A 102 11.68 1.85 17.53
C VAL A 102 11.66 0.45 18.16
N SER A 103 10.60 -0.30 17.87
CA SER A 103 10.50 -1.71 18.22
C SER A 103 10.57 -2.57 16.96
N LEU A 104 11.45 -3.56 16.93
CA LEU A 104 11.70 -4.41 15.76
C LEU A 104 10.79 -5.64 15.78
N SER A 105 10.41 -6.13 14.59
CA SER A 105 9.54 -7.31 14.42
C SER A 105 10.09 -8.58 15.07
N LEU A 106 11.41 -8.70 15.18
CA LEU A 106 12.06 -9.86 15.80
C LEU A 106 11.85 -9.93 17.32
N PHE A 107 11.49 -8.81 17.97
CA PHE A 107 11.55 -8.68 19.43
C PHE A 107 10.27 -8.11 20.07
N SER A 108 9.23 -7.84 19.29
CA SER A 108 8.16 -6.92 19.71
C SER A 108 6.76 -7.51 19.64
N ALA A 109 6.09 -7.59 20.80
CA ALA A 109 4.65 -7.81 20.88
C ALA A 109 3.86 -6.61 20.28
N GLU A 110 4.48 -5.44 20.20
CA GLU A 110 3.92 -4.25 19.55
C GLU A 110 3.90 -4.38 18.03
N TRP A 111 4.86 -5.08 17.41
CA TRP A 111 4.79 -5.44 15.99
C TRP A 111 3.57 -6.32 15.72
N ASP A 112 3.37 -7.36 16.52
CA ASP A 112 2.24 -8.30 16.38
C ASP A 112 0.87 -7.64 16.50
N LYS A 113 0.77 -6.56 17.28
CA LYS A 113 -0.45 -5.76 17.44
C LYS A 113 -0.58 -4.68 16.36
N SER A 114 0.47 -4.43 15.60
CA SER A 114 0.48 -3.38 14.58
C SER A 114 -0.29 -3.81 13.34
N PRO A 115 -0.96 -2.88 12.64
CA PRO A 115 -1.62 -3.17 11.37
C PRO A 115 -0.64 -3.58 10.26
N CYS A 116 0.67 -3.39 10.47
CA CYS A 116 1.73 -3.74 9.52
C CYS A 116 2.20 -5.19 9.58
N ALA A 117 1.80 -5.97 10.60
CA ALA A 117 2.19 -7.38 10.72
C ALA A 117 1.66 -8.29 9.59
N GLY A 118 0.75 -7.78 8.75
CA GLY A 118 0.10 -8.55 7.69
C GLY A 118 -0.82 -9.66 8.22
N PRO A 119 -1.61 -10.31 7.36
CA PRO A 119 -2.34 -11.51 7.74
C PRO A 119 -1.35 -12.65 7.97
N ARG A 120 -1.28 -13.18 9.20
CA ARG A 120 -0.50 -14.38 9.50
C ARG A 120 -1.05 -15.55 8.70
N SER A 121 -0.33 -16.04 7.70
CA SER A 121 -0.50 -17.42 7.25
C SER A 121 0.17 -18.31 8.31
N TYR A 122 -0.54 -18.58 9.40
CA TYR A 122 -0.12 -19.60 10.35
C TYR A 122 -0.29 -20.97 9.68
N THR A 123 0.71 -21.39 8.88
CA THR A 123 0.96 -22.82 8.69
C THR A 123 1.56 -23.32 9.99
N LEU A 124 0.67 -23.67 10.91
CA LEU A 124 0.97 -24.54 12.04
C LEU A 124 1.42 -25.88 11.45
N HIS A 125 2.73 -26.01 11.18
CA HIS A 125 3.34 -27.32 11.10
C HIS A 125 3.39 -27.87 12.52
N ARG A 126 2.34 -28.63 12.87
CA ARG A 126 2.37 -29.59 13.97
C ARG A 126 1.71 -30.87 13.51
#